data_AF-A0A7C7ASF2-F1
#
_entry.id   AF-A0A7C7ASF2-F1
#
_cell.length_a   1.000
_cell.length_b   1.000
_cell.length_c   1.000
_cell.angle_alpha   90.00
_cell.angle_beta   90.00
_cell.angle_gamma   90.00
#
_symmetry.space_group_name_H-M   'P 1'
#
loop_
_entity.id
_entity.type
_entity.pdbx_description
1 polymer ?
#
loop_
_entity_poly.entity_id
_entity_poly.type
_entity_poly.pdbx_seq_one_letter_code
_entity_poly.pdbx_strand_id
1 'polypeptide(L)'
;MTKWIVPNVIALLIFAFLVLLLKDKPMLYEGTFLVDAFVITGFFIWLGAGIVFIDQEGVFDIAIYGLKRIVRLFKKSVDDDFPDSYYDYSEGRKSRKRVTLYPTLIVGTVYVLVGIIIYLVQ
;
A
#
# COMPACT_ATOMS: atom_id res chain seq x y z
N MET A 1 -11.40 11.40 -2.98
CA MET A 1 -10.17 11.58 -3.79
C MET A 1 -9.16 12.52 -3.12
N THR A 2 -9.59 13.63 -2.52
CA THR A 2 -8.72 14.59 -1.81
C THR A 2 -7.76 13.97 -0.78
N LYS A 3 -8.21 12.96 0.00
CA LYS A 3 -7.37 12.25 0.97
C LYS A 3 -6.15 11.53 0.35
N TRP A 4 -6.18 11.21 -0.95
CA TRP A 4 -5.11 10.52 -1.66
C TRP A 4 -4.23 11.49 -2.47
N ILE A 5 -4.83 12.57 -2.98
CA ILE A 5 -4.12 13.56 -3.80
C ILE A 5 -3.16 14.38 -2.94
N VAL A 6 -3.62 14.86 -1.77
CA VAL A 6 -2.85 15.78 -0.93
C VAL A 6 -1.49 15.19 -0.50
N PRO A 7 -1.39 13.95 0.04
CA PRO A 7 -0.10 13.38 0.45
C PRO A 7 0.85 13.17 -0.72
N ASN A 8 0.35 12.74 -1.88
CA ASN A 8 1.16 12.48 -3.07
C ASN A 8 1.65 13.78 -3.72
N VAL A 9 0.81 14.83 -3.74
CA VAL A 9 1.23 16.17 -4.20
C VAL A 9 2.29 16.75 -3.26
N ILE A 10 2.12 16.62 -1.94
CA ILE A 10 3.13 17.05 -0.97
C ILE A 10 4.45 16.29 -1.18
N ALA A 11 4.38 14.95 -1.38
CA ALA A 11 5.56 14.15 -1.66
C ALA A 11 6.28 14.61 -2.94
N LEU A 12 5.54 14.89 -4.02
CA LEU A 12 6.09 15.42 -5.27
C LEU A 12 6.73 16.80 -5.09
N LEU A 13 6.14 17.69 -4.29
CA LEU A 13 6.69 19.02 -4.01
C LEU A 13 7.99 18.95 -3.18
N ILE A 14 8.00 18.13 -2.12
CA ILE A 14 9.21 17.87 -1.33
C ILE A 14 10.30 17.30 -2.24
N PHE A 15 9.91 16.40 -3.14
CA PHE A 15 10.83 15.77 -4.08
C PHE A 15 11.41 16.75 -5.10
N ALA A 16 10.58 17.58 -5.73
CA ALA A 16 11.04 18.62 -6.67
C ALA A 16 12.01 19.60 -5.98
N PHE A 17 11.73 19.96 -4.73
CA PHE A 17 12.61 20.79 -3.92
C PHE A 17 13.96 20.11 -3.62
N LEU A 18 13.96 18.82 -3.29
CA LEU A 18 15.19 18.03 -3.08
C LEU A 18 16.05 17.94 -4.36
N VAL A 19 15.42 17.72 -5.52
CA VAL A 19 16.14 17.68 -6.81
C VAL A 19 16.80 19.04 -7.10
N LEU A 20 16.09 20.15 -6.87
CA LEU A 20 16.66 21.50 -7.03
C LEU A 20 17.85 21.74 -6.08
N LEU A 21 17.75 21.27 -4.83
CA LEU A 21 18.82 21.42 -3.84
C LEU A 21 20.07 20.57 -4.13
N LEU A 22 19.90 19.43 -4.79
CA LEU A 22 20.97 18.45 -5.00
C LEU A 22 21.59 18.53 -6.40
N LYS A 23 21.01 19.31 -7.32
CA LYS A 23 21.43 19.44 -8.72
C LYS A 23 22.93 19.74 -8.90
N ASP A 24 23.50 20.58 -8.05
CA ASP A 24 24.89 21.05 -8.18
C ASP A 24 25.89 20.27 -7.33
N LYS A 25 25.44 19.21 -6.62
CA LYS A 25 26.32 18.39 -5.78
C LYS A 25 26.81 17.15 -6.55
N PRO A 26 28.12 16.84 -6.51
CA PRO A 26 28.62 15.59 -7.07
C PRO A 26 28.05 14.43 -6.24
N MET A 27 27.11 13.69 -6.83
CA MET A 27 26.47 12.55 -6.16
C MET A 27 27.34 11.31 -6.33
N LEU A 28 27.55 10.57 -5.22
CA LEU A 28 28.33 9.34 -5.15
C LEU A 28 27.80 8.20 -6.03
N TYR A 29 26.54 8.30 -6.48
CA TYR A 29 25.89 7.40 -7.42
C TYR A 29 25.38 8.24 -8.61
N GLU A 30 25.87 7.95 -9.81
CA GLU A 30 25.52 8.66 -11.04
C GLU A 30 24.03 8.49 -11.39
N GLY A 31 23.17 9.37 -10.87
CA GLY A 31 21.76 9.62 -11.22
C GLY A 31 20.76 8.46 -11.13
N THR A 32 21.18 7.22 -10.91
CA THR A 32 20.30 6.04 -10.78
C THR A 32 19.46 6.03 -9.51
N PHE A 33 19.89 6.72 -8.44
CA PHE A 33 19.17 6.70 -7.17
C PHE A 33 17.75 7.29 -7.27
N LEU A 34 17.52 8.27 -8.16
CA LEU A 34 16.20 8.88 -8.36
C LEU A 34 15.27 7.92 -9.10
N VAL A 35 15.78 7.26 -10.13
CA VAL A 35 15.06 6.22 -10.88
C VAL A 35 14.65 5.11 -9.91
N ASP A 36 15.60 4.60 -9.13
CA ASP A 36 15.36 3.54 -8.16
C ASP A 36 14.31 3.96 -7.12
N ALA A 37 14.42 5.17 -6.56
CA ALA A 37 13.48 5.66 -5.57
C ALA A 37 12.03 5.68 -6.10
N PHE A 38 11.81 6.19 -7.31
CA PHE A 38 10.47 6.26 -7.91
C PHE A 38 9.92 4.88 -8.29
N VAL A 39 10.74 4.06 -8.94
CA VAL A 39 10.34 2.73 -9.40
C VAL A 39 10.05 1.82 -8.21
N ILE A 40 10.93 1.77 -7.22
CA ILE A 40 10.74 0.98 -5.99
C ILE A 40 9.46 1.43 -5.26
N THR A 41 9.27 2.74 -5.08
CA THR A 41 8.06 3.27 -4.43
C THR A 41 6.79 2.84 -5.17
N GLY A 42 6.77 2.95 -6.50
CA GLY A 42 5.65 2.52 -7.32
C GLY A 42 5.33 1.03 -7.17
N PHE A 43 6.37 0.17 -7.16
CA PHE A 43 6.21 -1.27 -6.92
C PHE A 43 5.68 -1.58 -5.53
N PHE A 44 6.16 -0.90 -4.48
CA PHE A 44 5.63 -1.11 -3.12
C PHE A 44 4.15 -0.72 -3.00
N ILE A 45 3.73 0.34 -3.69
CA ILE A 45 2.32 0.74 -3.74
C ILE A 45 1.47 -0.35 -4.43
N TRP A 46 1.96 -0.91 -5.54
CA TRP A 46 1.27 -2.02 -6.22
C TRP A 46 1.24 -3.30 -5.39
N LEU A 47 2.34 -3.66 -4.71
CA LEU A 47 2.38 -4.81 -3.80
C LEU A 47 1.37 -4.63 -2.65
N GLY A 48 1.30 -3.44 -2.06
CA GLY A 48 0.30 -3.10 -1.05
C GLY A 48 -1.13 -3.26 -1.58
N ALA A 49 -1.42 -2.76 -2.79
CA ALA A 49 -2.71 -2.94 -3.44
C ALA A 49 -3.02 -4.43 -3.70
N GLY A 50 -2.03 -5.22 -4.12
CA GLY A 50 -2.16 -6.66 -4.35
C GLY A 50 -2.46 -7.44 -3.07
N ILE A 51 -1.79 -7.12 -1.96
CA ILE A 51 -2.08 -7.73 -0.66
C ILE A 51 -3.53 -7.44 -0.25
N VAL A 52 -3.97 -6.19 -0.39
CA VAL A 52 -5.36 -5.81 -0.06
C VAL A 52 -6.36 -6.50 -1.00
N PHE A 53 -6.02 -6.68 -2.27
CA PHE A 53 -6.85 -7.46 -3.21
C PHE A 53 -7.03 -8.90 -2.74
N ILE A 54 -5.93 -9.58 -2.44
CA ILE A 54 -5.90 -10.98 -1.98
C ILE A 54 -6.65 -11.14 -0.64
N ASP A 55 -6.51 -10.19 0.28
CA ASP A 55 -7.27 -10.20 1.55
C ASP A 55 -8.78 -10.00 1.34
N GLN A 56 -9.19 -9.18 0.37
CA GLN A 56 -10.60 -9.00 0.02
C GLN A 56 -11.24 -10.23 -0.63
N GLU A 57 -10.45 -11.07 -1.31
CA GLU A 57 -10.90 -12.37 -1.83
C GLU A 57 -10.99 -13.46 -0.75
N GLY A 58 -10.48 -13.16 0.45
CA GLY A 58 -10.59 -14.01 1.62
C GLY A 58 -9.50 -15.06 1.74
N VAL A 59 -8.38 -14.92 1.01
CA VAL A 59 -7.25 -15.86 1.04
C VAL A 59 -6.66 -16.01 2.45
N PHE A 60 -6.66 -14.93 3.23
CA PHE A 60 -6.16 -14.93 4.61
C PHE A 60 -7.26 -15.18 5.66
N ASP A 61 -8.50 -15.50 5.27
CA ASP A 61 -9.64 -15.57 6.20
C ASP A 61 -9.47 -16.59 7.30
N ILE A 62 -9.07 -17.80 6.92
CA ILE A 62 -8.93 -18.90 7.85
C ILE A 62 -7.79 -18.66 8.85
N ALA A 63 -6.68 -18.07 8.38
CA ALA A 63 -5.55 -17.72 9.23
C ALA A 63 -5.92 -16.62 10.23
N ILE A 64 -6.58 -15.55 9.76
CA ILE A 64 -7.02 -14.44 10.61
C ILE A 64 -8.07 -14.90 11.64
N TYR A 65 -9.04 -15.71 11.21
CA TYR A 65 -10.05 -16.28 12.10
C TYR A 65 -9.40 -17.16 13.19
N GLY A 66 -8.50 -18.07 12.80
CA GLY A 66 -7.78 -18.94 13.73
C GLY A 66 -6.96 -18.16 14.74
N LEU A 67 -6.19 -17.16 14.28
CA LEU A 67 -5.40 -16.32 15.17
C LEU A 67 -6.27 -15.54 16.16
N LYS A 68 -7.38 -14.94 15.69
CA LYS A 68 -8.33 -14.23 16.58
C LYS A 68 -8.93 -15.17 17.61
N ARG A 69 -9.29 -16.40 17.24
CA ARG A 69 -9.83 -17.40 18.15
C ARG A 69 -8.81 -17.80 19.21
N ILE A 70 -7.55 -17.99 18.84
CA ILE A 70 -6.46 -18.27 19.79
C ILE A 70 -6.28 -17.10 20.76
N VAL A 71 -6.19 -15.87 20.26
CA VAL A 71 -6.04 -14.67 21.11
C VAL A 71 -7.24 -14.52 22.07
N ARG A 72 -8.45 -14.88 21.64
CA ARG A 72 -9.66 -14.87 22.48
C ARG A 72 -9.56 -15.82 23.68
N LEU A 73 -8.90 -16.98 23.54
CA LEU A 73 -8.68 -17.91 24.65
C LEU A 73 -7.85 -17.29 25.79
N PHE A 74 -7.02 -16.31 25.48
CA PHE A 74 -6.20 -15.60 26.47
C PHE A 74 -6.88 -14.34 27.02
N LYS A 75 -8.06 -13.96 26.51
CA LYS A 75 -8.77 -12.74 26.92
C LYS A 75 -9.69 -13.05 28.11
N LYS A 76 -9.51 -12.31 29.21
CA LYS A 76 -10.20 -12.56 30.50
C LYS A 76 -11.71 -12.27 30.46
N SER A 77 -12.17 -11.37 29.60
CA SER A 77 -13.58 -11.09 29.36
C SER A 77 -13.84 -11.07 27.86
N VAL A 78 -14.90 -11.78 27.47
CA VAL A 78 -15.30 -11.96 26.09
C VAL A 78 -16.73 -11.44 25.98
N ASP A 79 -16.83 -10.14 25.73
CA ASP A 79 -18.10 -9.43 25.53
C ASP A 79 -18.04 -8.79 24.14
N ASP A 80 -17.92 -9.65 23.11
CA ASP A 80 -17.85 -9.25 21.71
C ASP A 80 -18.70 -10.15 20.81
N ASP A 81 -19.34 -9.57 19.79
CA ASP A 81 -20.10 -10.22 18.71
C ASP A 81 -19.19 -11.02 17.76
N PHE A 82 -18.18 -11.72 18.29
CA PHE A 82 -17.28 -12.52 17.48
C PHE A 82 -17.97 -13.83 17.04
N PRO A 83 -17.95 -14.14 15.73
CA PRO A 83 -18.67 -15.29 15.18
C PRO A 83 -18.17 -16.64 15.73
N ASP A 84 -19.12 -17.51 16.06
CA ASP A 84 -18.85 -18.83 16.64
C ASP A 84 -18.26 -19.81 15.63
N SER A 85 -18.70 -19.72 14.37
CA SER A 85 -18.19 -20.54 13.27
C SER A 85 -17.36 -19.75 12.26
N TYR A 86 -16.46 -20.46 11.56
CA TYR A 86 -15.73 -19.87 10.43
C TYR A 86 -16.66 -19.45 9.29
N TYR A 87 -17.78 -20.15 9.12
CA TYR A 87 -18.75 -19.85 8.08
C TYR A 87 -19.36 -18.47 8.31
N ASP A 88 -19.84 -18.21 9.53
CA ASP A 88 -20.40 -16.91 9.93
C ASP A 88 -19.35 -15.79 9.82
N TYR A 89 -18.09 -16.10 10.14
CA TYR A 89 -16.98 -15.17 9.96
C TYR A 89 -16.75 -14.80 8.48
N SER A 90 -16.71 -15.79 7.60
CA SER A 90 -16.48 -15.56 6.16
C SER A 90 -17.66 -14.82 5.52
N GLU A 91 -18.88 -15.20 5.86
CA GLU A 91 -20.10 -14.56 5.33
C GLU A 91 -20.22 -13.11 5.80
N GLY A 92 -19.94 -12.85 7.08
CA GLY A 92 -19.87 -11.49 7.64
C GLY A 92 -18.71 -10.65 7.08
N ARG A 93 -17.69 -11.27 6.47
CA ARG A 93 -16.62 -10.53 5.78
C ARG A 93 -16.98 -10.24 4.33
N LYS A 94 -17.65 -11.15 3.63
CA LYS A 94 -18.15 -10.96 2.25
C LYS A 94 -19.14 -9.80 2.14
N SER A 95 -19.92 -9.56 3.20
CA SER A 95 -20.86 -8.44 3.26
C SER A 95 -20.20 -7.07 3.50
N ARG A 96 -18.90 -7.02 3.82
CA ARG A 96 -18.19 -5.75 4.02
C ARG A 96 -17.95 -5.02 2.71
N LYS A 97 -17.98 -3.69 2.78
CA LYS A 97 -17.65 -2.83 1.65
C LYS A 97 -16.21 -3.05 1.23
N ARG A 98 -16.01 -3.48 -0.02
CA ARG A 98 -14.70 -3.65 -0.64
C ARG A 98 -13.96 -2.32 -0.76
N VAL A 99 -12.66 -2.32 -0.52
CA VAL A 99 -11.82 -1.13 -0.71
C VAL A 99 -11.53 -1.00 -2.20
N THR A 100 -11.83 0.17 -2.77
CA THR A 100 -11.54 0.46 -4.17
C THR A 100 -10.04 0.61 -4.39
N LEU A 101 -9.45 -0.26 -5.21
CA LEU A 101 -7.99 -0.32 -5.43
C LEU A 101 -7.50 0.51 -6.63
N TYR A 102 -8.38 0.86 -7.57
CA TYR A 102 -8.02 1.62 -8.78
C TYR A 102 -7.21 2.90 -8.48
N PRO A 103 -7.55 3.73 -7.47
CA PRO A 103 -6.75 4.91 -7.15
C PRO A 103 -5.31 4.56 -6.74
N THR A 104 -5.13 3.51 -5.94
CA THR A 104 -3.82 3.05 -5.47
C THR A 104 -2.97 2.52 -6.62
N LEU A 105 -3.59 1.76 -7.54
CA LEU A 105 -2.92 1.27 -8.73
C LEU A 105 -2.46 2.43 -9.63
N ILE A 106 -3.32 3.42 -9.87
CA ILE A 106 -2.99 4.61 -10.66
C ILE A 106 -1.81 5.36 -10.04
N VAL A 107 -1.80 5.57 -8.73
CA VAL A 107 -0.69 6.26 -8.05
C VAL A 107 0.61 5.47 -8.23
N GLY A 108 0.61 4.16 -8.01
CA GLY A 108 1.79 3.32 -8.26
C GLY A 108 2.30 3.43 -9.69
N THR A 109 1.38 3.43 -10.68
CA THR A 109 1.72 3.61 -12.10
C THR A 109 2.37 4.95 -12.37
N VAL A 110 1.86 6.05 -11.79
CA VAL A 110 2.46 7.38 -11.95
C VAL A 110 3.90 7.40 -11.41
N TYR A 111 4.15 6.80 -10.24
CA TYR A 111 5.50 6.71 -9.67
C TYR A 111 6.46 5.93 -10.59
N VAL A 112 6.04 4.76 -11.08
CA VAL A 112 6.87 3.96 -12.01
C VAL A 112 7.13 4.73 -13.32
N LEU A 113 6.11 5.37 -13.89
CA LEU A 113 6.26 6.15 -15.12
C LEU A 113 7.23 7.33 -14.94
N VAL A 114 7.16 8.05 -13.83
CA VAL A 114 8.10 9.15 -13.55
C VAL A 114 9.53 8.61 -13.45
N GLY A 115 9.74 7.48 -12.76
CA GLY A 115 11.06 6.85 -12.69
C GLY A 115 11.59 6.44 -14.07
N ILE A 116 10.75 5.84 -14.92
CA ILE A 116 11.12 5.46 -16.29
C ILE A 116 11.42 6.71 -17.14
N ILE A 117 10.65 7.78 -17.03
CA ILE A 117 10.90 9.03 -17.76
C ILE A 117 12.26 9.62 -17.37
N ILE A 118 12.58 9.65 -16.07
CA ILE A 118 13.88 10.12 -15.59
C ILE A 118 15.00 9.26 -16.16
N TYR A 119 14.83 7.92 -16.16
CA TYR A 119 15.80 6.99 -16.72
C TYR A 119 16.06 7.20 -18.22
N LEU A 120 15.04 7.54 -19.00
CA LEU A 120 15.18 7.76 -20.44
C LEU A 120 15.78 9.12 -20.81
N VAL A 121 15.71 10.12 -19.92
CA VAL A 121 16.17 11.49 -20.17
C VAL A 121 17.61 11.72 -19.66
N GLN A 122 18.05 10.92 -18.69
CA GLN A 122 19.41 10.96 -18.15
C GLN A 122 20.42 10.32 -19.09
#